data_AF-A0AAU1KW41-F1
#
_entry.id   AF-A0AAU1KW41-F1
#
_cell.length_a   1.000
_cell.length_b   1.000
_cell.length_c   1.000
_cell.angle_alpha   90.00
_cell.angle_beta   90.00
_cell.angle_gamma   90.00
#
_symmetry.space_group_name_H-M   'P 1'
#
loop_
_entity.id
_entity.type
_entity.pdbx_description
1 polymer ?
#
loop_
_entity_poly.entity_id
_entity_poly.type
_entity_poly.pdbx_seq_one_letter_code
_entity_poly.pdbx_strand_id
1 'polypeptide(L)'
;MNRSRQAIRLAEHLSQITAVPVELAHDSGARWVLQWDDGPHCEEMRAHLDAALADGDRYAAMRNRTIGCSRLQTLRAWAVLAAAARREGVLASAVAEITVTKDEEEADEAGDLWRFVRQLWETTSYPERVGAPEDVPLIEQLVAASRRDHPSGRSSTTSELYMAQALLEE
;
A
#
# COMPACT_ATOMS: atom_id res chain seq x y z
N MET A 1 -4.04 -33.53 5.54
CA MET A 1 -3.10 -32.46 5.14
C MET A 1 -3.41 -31.21 5.97
N ASN A 2 -2.43 -30.60 6.64
CA ASN A 2 -2.67 -29.52 7.62
C ASN A 2 -3.04 -28.19 6.93
N ARG A 3 -4.10 -27.53 7.42
CA ARG A 3 -4.63 -26.24 6.95
C ARG A 3 -3.55 -25.17 6.79
N SER A 4 -2.70 -25.00 7.80
CA SER A 4 -1.63 -23.98 7.78
C SER A 4 -0.59 -24.25 6.69
N ARG A 5 -0.32 -25.53 6.37
CA ARG A 5 0.61 -25.88 5.29
C ARG A 5 0.02 -25.59 3.91
N GLN A 6 -1.29 -25.79 3.73
CA GLN A 6 -1.95 -25.40 2.47
C GLN A 6 -2.02 -23.89 2.33
N ALA A 7 -2.24 -23.15 3.43
CA ALA A 7 -2.22 -21.69 3.41
C ALA A 7 -0.85 -21.14 2.98
N ILE A 8 0.25 -21.67 3.54
CA ILE A 8 1.63 -21.30 3.14
C ILE A 8 1.86 -21.57 1.65
N ARG A 9 1.51 -22.77 1.16
CA ARG A 9 1.68 -23.11 -0.27
C ARG A 9 0.84 -22.26 -1.21
N LEU A 10 -0.36 -21.89 -0.78
CA LEU A 10 -1.24 -21.00 -1.55
C LEU A 10 -0.63 -19.59 -1.61
N ALA A 11 -0.13 -19.07 -0.50
CA ALA A 11 0.56 -17.79 -0.44
C ALA A 11 1.83 -17.78 -1.31
N GLU A 12 2.66 -18.82 -1.24
CA GLU A 12 3.83 -19.01 -2.12
C GLU A 12 3.45 -19.01 -3.60
N HIS A 13 2.38 -19.73 -3.95
CA HIS A 13 1.91 -19.79 -5.34
C HIS A 13 1.42 -18.43 -5.85
N LEU A 14 0.65 -17.70 -5.05
CA LEU A 14 0.19 -16.35 -5.39
C LEU A 14 1.36 -15.37 -5.49
N SER A 15 2.36 -15.51 -4.62
CA SER A 15 3.58 -14.70 -4.68
C SER A 15 4.35 -14.90 -5.98
N GLN A 16 4.41 -16.14 -6.48
CA GLN A 16 5.07 -16.45 -7.76
C GLN A 16 4.33 -15.84 -8.95
N ILE A 17 3.01 -15.88 -8.96
CA ILE A 17 2.20 -15.35 -10.08
C ILE A 17 2.28 -13.83 -10.14
N THR A 18 2.24 -13.18 -8.97
CA THR A 18 2.15 -11.72 -8.86
C THR A 18 3.50 -11.04 -8.70
N ALA A 19 4.58 -11.81 -8.54
CA ALA A 19 5.93 -11.35 -8.25
C ALA A 19 6.03 -10.44 -7.00
N VAL A 20 5.05 -10.49 -6.10
CA VAL A 20 5.06 -9.79 -4.82
C VAL A 20 4.95 -10.78 -3.66
N PRO A 21 5.56 -10.52 -2.49
CA PRO A 21 5.34 -11.35 -1.31
C PRO A 21 3.88 -11.29 -0.88
N VAL A 22 3.26 -12.46 -0.78
CA VAL A 22 1.88 -12.62 -0.30
C VAL A 22 1.91 -13.42 1.00
N GLU A 23 1.17 -12.95 2.00
CA GLU A 23 0.98 -13.62 3.27
C GLU A 23 -0.47 -14.03 3.45
N LEU A 24 -0.68 -15.20 4.06
CA LEU A 24 -2.02 -15.70 4.38
C LEU A 24 -2.10 -16.05 5.86
N ALA A 25 -2.70 -15.14 6.63
CA ALA A 25 -2.80 -15.24 8.08
C ALA A 25 -4.17 -15.77 8.52
N HIS A 26 -4.18 -16.59 9.58
CA HIS A 26 -5.41 -17.00 10.23
C HIS A 26 -5.90 -15.86 11.13
N ASP A 27 -7.15 -15.45 10.94
CA ASP A 27 -7.79 -14.41 11.76
C ASP A 27 -8.61 -15.07 12.87
N SER A 28 -9.76 -15.65 12.51
CA SER A 28 -10.70 -16.22 13.49
C SER A 28 -11.57 -17.31 12.86
N GLY A 29 -11.74 -18.45 13.54
CA GLY A 29 -12.57 -19.56 13.03
C GLY A 29 -12.19 -20.00 11.60
N ALA A 30 -13.12 -19.83 10.66
CA ALA A 30 -12.93 -20.11 9.23
C ALA A 30 -12.42 -18.90 8.40
N ARG A 31 -12.20 -17.74 9.05
CA ARG A 31 -11.72 -16.51 8.44
C ARG A 31 -10.19 -16.48 8.36
N TRP A 32 -9.73 -15.99 7.23
CA TRP A 32 -8.32 -15.80 6.88
C TRP A 32 -8.17 -14.44 6.21
N VAL A 33 -6.98 -13.87 6.30
CA VAL A 33 -6.65 -12.63 5.62
C VAL A 33 -5.45 -12.86 4.73
N LEU A 34 -5.63 -12.60 3.44
CA LEU A 34 -4.59 -12.53 2.43
C LEU A 34 -4.08 -11.09 2.38
N GLN A 35 -2.80 -10.90 2.61
CA GLN A 35 -2.14 -9.59 2.64
C GLN A 35 -0.94 -9.56 1.72
N TRP A 36 -0.70 -8.42 1.09
CA TRP A 36 0.48 -8.19 0.26
C TRP A 36 0.77 -6.70 0.17
N ASP A 37 2.04 -6.37 0.00
CA ASP A 37 2.52 -5.01 -0.18
C ASP A 37 2.66 -4.67 -1.67
N ASP A 38 2.28 -3.44 -2.03
CA ASP A 38 2.62 -2.79 -3.31
C ASP A 38 2.35 -3.59 -4.60
N GLY A 39 1.47 -4.58 -4.56
CA GLY A 39 1.15 -5.46 -5.68
C GLY A 39 -0.17 -5.17 -6.38
N PRO A 40 -0.79 -6.16 -7.03
CA PRO A 40 -2.02 -5.97 -7.80
C PRO A 40 -3.19 -5.49 -6.93
N HIS A 41 -4.24 -4.96 -7.58
CA HIS A 41 -5.47 -4.57 -6.89
C HIS A 41 -6.16 -5.78 -6.25
N CYS A 42 -7.03 -5.51 -5.27
CA CYS A 42 -7.76 -6.56 -4.57
C CYS A 42 -8.60 -7.43 -5.52
N GLU A 43 -9.16 -6.87 -6.59
CA GLU A 43 -9.93 -7.61 -7.59
C GLU A 43 -9.06 -8.57 -8.41
N GLU A 44 -7.88 -8.13 -8.85
CA GLU A 44 -6.91 -8.94 -9.58
C GLU A 44 -6.37 -10.07 -8.70
N MET A 45 -5.98 -9.75 -7.45
CA MET A 45 -5.54 -10.77 -6.48
C MET A 45 -6.67 -11.75 -6.16
N ARG A 46 -7.92 -11.28 -6.11
CA ARG A 46 -9.08 -12.15 -5.92
C ARG A 46 -9.25 -13.11 -7.09
N ALA A 47 -9.09 -12.63 -8.33
CA ALA A 47 -9.14 -13.50 -9.51
C ALA A 47 -8.04 -14.57 -9.48
N HIS A 48 -6.81 -14.23 -9.09
CA HIS A 48 -5.73 -15.20 -8.92
C HIS A 48 -6.01 -16.21 -7.80
N LEU A 49 -6.57 -15.75 -6.68
CA LEU A 49 -6.98 -16.62 -5.57
C LEU A 49 -8.07 -17.60 -6.01
N ASP A 50 -9.11 -17.12 -6.68
CA ASP A 50 -10.24 -17.93 -7.12
C ASP A 50 -9.79 -18.98 -8.15
N ALA A 51 -8.93 -18.59 -9.10
CA ALA A 51 -8.32 -19.52 -10.05
C ALA A 51 -7.49 -20.61 -9.34
N ALA A 52 -6.70 -20.24 -8.33
CA ALA A 52 -5.91 -21.20 -7.56
C ALA A 52 -6.81 -22.16 -6.75
N LEU A 53 -7.90 -21.68 -6.14
CA LEU A 53 -8.83 -22.50 -5.37
C LEU A 53 -9.72 -23.40 -6.25
N ALA A 54 -9.90 -23.05 -7.52
CA ALA A 54 -10.59 -23.85 -8.52
C ALA A 54 -9.72 -25.04 -9.03
N ASP A 55 -8.40 -24.96 -8.92
CA ASP A 55 -7.46 -25.98 -9.40
C ASP A 55 -7.44 -27.24 -8.50
N GLY A 56 -8.37 -28.16 -8.79
CA GLY A 56 -8.41 -29.52 -8.24
C GLY A 56 -8.51 -29.58 -6.71
N ASP A 57 -7.90 -30.60 -6.11
CA ASP A 57 -7.89 -30.80 -4.65
C ASP A 57 -6.66 -30.17 -3.95
N ARG A 58 -5.84 -29.43 -4.71
CA ARG A 58 -4.54 -28.89 -4.25
C ARG A 58 -4.66 -28.06 -2.97
N TYR A 59 -5.73 -27.28 -2.86
CA TYR A 59 -6.03 -26.41 -1.71
C TYR A 59 -7.40 -26.70 -1.08
N ALA A 60 -7.84 -27.96 -1.06
CA ALA A 60 -9.17 -28.35 -0.58
C ALA A 60 -9.49 -27.87 0.86
N ALA A 61 -8.51 -27.73 1.75
CA ALA A 61 -8.74 -27.25 3.12
C ALA A 61 -8.97 -25.72 3.21
N MET A 62 -8.62 -25.00 2.14
CA MET A 62 -8.78 -23.55 1.98
C MET A 62 -10.01 -23.17 1.16
N ARG A 63 -10.52 -24.06 0.30
CA ARG A 63 -11.67 -23.79 -0.59
C ARG A 63 -12.94 -23.31 0.16
N ASN A 64 -13.23 -23.88 1.33
CA ASN A 64 -14.44 -23.53 2.11
C ASN A 64 -14.16 -22.44 3.16
N ARG A 65 -13.15 -21.59 2.95
CA ARG A 65 -12.74 -20.54 3.91
C ARG A 65 -13.13 -19.18 3.40
N THR A 66 -13.45 -18.29 4.34
CA THR A 66 -13.67 -16.88 4.03
C THR A 66 -12.32 -16.18 4.05
N ILE A 67 -11.80 -15.81 2.89
CA ILE A 67 -10.50 -15.16 2.75
C ILE A 67 -10.75 -13.68 2.41
N GLY A 68 -10.45 -12.79 3.35
CA GLY A 68 -10.40 -11.34 3.11
C GLY A 68 -9.12 -10.99 2.35
N CYS A 69 -9.19 -9.99 1.47
CA CYS A 69 -8.02 -9.50 0.73
C CYS A 69 -7.70 -8.08 1.21
N SER A 70 -6.45 -7.85 1.59
CA SER A 70 -5.97 -6.55 2.03
C SER A 70 -4.66 -6.21 1.33
N ARG A 71 -4.72 -5.27 0.39
CA ARG A 71 -3.53 -4.66 -0.20
C ARG A 71 -3.00 -3.63 0.80
N LEU A 72 -1.70 -3.64 1.04
CA LEU A 72 -1.00 -2.69 1.91
C LEU A 72 -0.06 -1.82 1.07
N GLN A 73 0.17 -0.60 1.55
CA GLN A 73 1.06 0.37 0.92
C GLN A 73 2.33 0.48 1.77
N THR A 74 3.49 0.33 1.15
CA THR A 74 4.74 0.67 1.84
C THR A 74 5.01 2.16 1.75
N LEU A 75 5.80 2.67 2.70
CA LEU A 75 6.27 4.06 2.71
C LEU A 75 7.02 4.41 1.42
N ARG A 76 7.78 3.44 0.87
CA ARG A 76 8.50 3.64 -0.39
C ARG A 76 7.53 3.79 -1.55
N ALA A 77 6.49 2.98 -1.63
CA ALA A 77 5.48 3.12 -2.68
C ALA A 77 4.66 4.41 -2.55
N TRP A 78 4.37 4.84 -1.32
CA TRP A 78 3.79 6.17 -1.09
C TRP A 78 4.72 7.27 -1.61
N ALA A 79 6.02 7.22 -1.27
CA ALA A 79 7.01 8.20 -1.72
C ALA A 79 7.19 8.21 -3.24
N VAL A 80 7.15 7.05 -3.89
CA VAL A 80 7.20 6.94 -5.36
C VAL A 80 6.00 7.62 -6.01
N LEU A 81 4.79 7.39 -5.50
CA LEU A 81 3.57 8.02 -6.02
C LEU A 81 3.59 9.54 -5.81
N ALA A 82 4.03 9.99 -4.63
CA ALA A 82 4.17 11.40 -4.34
C ALA A 82 5.20 12.09 -5.26
N ALA A 83 6.35 11.46 -5.50
CA ALA A 83 7.37 11.97 -6.39
C ALA A 83 6.90 12.05 -7.85
N ALA A 84 6.22 11.01 -8.34
CA ALA A 84 5.62 11.01 -9.68
C ALA A 84 4.56 12.12 -9.81
N ALA A 85 3.65 12.23 -8.84
CA ALA A 85 2.62 13.27 -8.83
C ALA A 85 3.21 14.70 -8.79
N ARG A 86 4.34 14.89 -8.11
CA ARG A 86 5.08 16.15 -8.11
C ARG A 86 5.68 16.44 -9.48
N ARG A 87 6.38 15.47 -10.08
CA ARG A 87 7.01 15.61 -11.40
C ARG A 87 5.99 15.91 -12.50
N GLU A 88 4.81 15.32 -12.41
CA GLU A 88 3.71 15.53 -13.36
C GLU A 88 2.91 16.82 -13.08
N GLY A 89 3.23 17.55 -11.99
CA GLY A 89 2.55 18.79 -11.60
C GLY A 89 1.17 18.59 -10.97
N VAL A 90 0.68 17.36 -10.88
CA VAL A 90 -0.64 17.02 -10.31
C VAL A 90 -0.70 17.37 -8.82
N LEU A 91 0.41 17.22 -8.11
CA LEU A 91 0.50 17.55 -6.68
C LEU A 91 0.19 19.03 -6.40
N ALA A 92 0.73 19.94 -7.22
CA ALA A 92 0.53 21.39 -7.06
C ALA A 92 -0.92 21.80 -7.34
N SER A 93 -1.57 21.17 -8.32
CA SER A 93 -2.99 21.38 -8.60
C SER A 93 -3.88 20.90 -7.46
N ALA A 94 -3.59 19.73 -6.89
CA ALA A 94 -4.33 19.19 -5.75
C ALA A 94 -4.21 20.10 -4.52
N VAL A 95 -3.00 20.56 -4.19
CA VAL A 95 -2.78 21.51 -3.08
C VAL A 95 -3.54 22.82 -3.30
N ALA A 96 -3.47 23.40 -4.49
CA ALA A 96 -4.19 24.64 -4.79
C ALA A 96 -5.73 24.49 -4.68
N GLU A 97 -6.28 23.34 -5.08
CA GLU A 97 -7.72 23.06 -4.94
C GLU A 97 -8.15 22.94 -3.47
N ILE A 98 -7.31 22.33 -2.63
CA ILE A 98 -7.51 22.24 -1.17
C ILE A 98 -7.53 23.64 -0.54
N THR A 99 -6.55 24.49 -0.88
CA THR A 99 -6.46 25.86 -0.33
C THR A 99 -7.65 26.74 -0.73
N VAL A 100 -8.26 26.51 -1.90
CA VAL A 100 -9.43 27.29 -2.38
C VAL A 100 -10.73 26.83 -1.70
N THR A 101 -10.83 25.58 -1.26
CA THR A 101 -12.08 24.98 -0.79
C THR A 101 -12.27 25.01 0.73
N LYS A 102 -11.23 25.31 1.50
CA LYS A 102 -11.28 25.31 2.97
C LYS A 102 -10.91 26.67 3.56
N ASP A 103 -11.59 27.04 4.64
CA ASP A 103 -11.14 28.14 5.51
C ASP A 103 -9.79 27.74 6.16
N GLU A 104 -8.89 28.71 6.36
CA GLU A 104 -7.53 28.51 6.90
C GLU A 104 -7.51 27.76 8.25
N GLU A 105 -8.60 27.81 9.02
CA GLU A 105 -8.75 27.14 10.32
C GLU A 105 -9.06 25.63 10.20
N GLU A 106 -9.49 25.14 9.04
CA GLU A 106 -9.84 23.73 8.76
C GLU A 106 -8.83 22.99 7.84
N ALA A 107 -7.82 23.71 7.34
CA ALA A 107 -6.85 23.16 6.40
C ALA A 107 -5.76 22.35 7.12
N ASP A 108 -5.91 21.02 7.18
CA ASP A 108 -4.83 20.08 7.44
C ASP A 108 -4.19 19.68 6.11
N GLU A 109 -3.38 20.58 5.54
CA GLU A 109 -2.76 20.39 4.22
C GLU A 109 -1.96 19.09 4.12
N ALA A 110 -1.25 18.71 5.19
CA ALA A 110 -0.52 17.45 5.25
C ALA A 110 -1.45 16.24 5.26
N GLY A 111 -2.56 16.30 6.01
CA GLY A 111 -3.59 15.28 6.00
C GLY A 111 -4.31 15.17 4.65
N ASP A 112 -4.56 16.29 3.98
CA ASP A 112 -5.19 16.34 2.66
C ASP A 112 -4.25 15.77 1.58
N LEU A 113 -2.98 16.15 1.60
CA LEU A 113 -1.93 15.60 0.72
C LEU A 113 -1.76 14.10 0.91
N TRP A 114 -1.76 13.64 2.17
CA TRP A 114 -1.72 12.22 2.50
C TRP A 114 -2.91 11.45 1.91
N ARG A 115 -4.15 11.99 2.04
CA ARG A 115 -5.34 11.37 1.44
C ARG A 115 -5.28 11.36 -0.08
N PHE A 116 -4.79 12.43 -0.70
CA PHE A 116 -4.63 12.51 -2.14
C PHE A 116 -3.67 11.43 -2.68
N VAL A 117 -2.46 11.30 -2.11
CA VAL A 117 -1.50 10.27 -2.54
C VAL A 117 -2.04 8.86 -2.27
N ARG A 118 -2.79 8.67 -1.19
CA ARG A 118 -3.48 7.41 -0.91
C ARG A 118 -4.55 7.08 -1.95
N GLN A 119 -5.31 8.08 -2.41
CA GLN A 119 -6.30 7.89 -3.47
C GLN A 119 -5.64 7.54 -4.81
N LEU A 120 -4.49 8.15 -5.13
CA LEU A 120 -3.69 7.75 -6.29
C LEU A 120 -3.28 6.27 -6.20
N TRP A 121 -2.90 5.80 -5.01
CA TRP A 121 -2.53 4.40 -4.82
C TRP A 121 -3.68 3.43 -5.08
N GLU A 122 -4.92 3.81 -4.77
CA GLU A 122 -6.12 3.00 -5.02
C GLU A 122 -6.46 2.87 -6.51
N THR A 123 -6.06 3.84 -7.33
CA THR A 123 -6.36 3.89 -8.77
C THR A 123 -5.17 3.52 -9.66
N THR A 124 -3.94 3.59 -9.15
CA THR A 124 -2.73 3.29 -9.94
C THR A 124 -2.47 1.79 -10.03
N SER A 125 -2.41 1.28 -11.26
CA SER A 125 -2.19 -0.14 -11.55
C SER A 125 -0.78 -0.60 -11.19
N TYR A 126 -0.63 -1.88 -10.88
CA TYR A 126 0.67 -2.56 -10.91
C TYR A 126 0.97 -3.00 -12.36
N PRO A 127 2.22 -2.91 -12.88
CA PRO A 127 3.46 -2.42 -12.29
C PRO A 127 3.80 -0.96 -12.65
N GLU A 128 2.83 -0.14 -13.06
CA GLU A 128 3.06 1.26 -13.51
C GLU A 128 3.74 2.17 -12.46
N ARG A 129 3.96 1.66 -11.25
CA ARG A 129 4.56 2.31 -10.09
C ARG A 129 6.08 2.18 -9.99
N VAL A 130 6.79 1.82 -11.06
CA VAL A 130 8.27 1.85 -11.03
C VAL A 130 8.71 3.31 -11.00
N GLY A 131 9.30 3.75 -9.90
CA GLY A 131 9.81 5.11 -9.75
C GLY A 131 10.81 5.45 -10.84
N ALA A 132 10.73 6.68 -11.36
CA ALA A 132 11.67 7.15 -12.35
C ALA A 132 13.06 7.38 -11.70
N PRO A 133 14.19 7.13 -12.39
CA PRO A 133 15.52 7.33 -11.81
C PRO A 133 15.76 8.74 -11.24
N GLU A 134 15.16 9.75 -11.86
CA GLU A 134 15.20 11.15 -11.42
C GLU A 134 14.46 11.39 -10.09
N ASP A 135 13.48 10.55 -9.74
CA ASP A 135 12.68 10.68 -8.52
C ASP A 135 13.41 10.06 -7.30
N VAL A 136 14.49 9.30 -7.50
CA VAL A 136 15.20 8.55 -6.45
C VAL A 136 15.64 9.44 -5.27
N PRO A 137 16.28 10.61 -5.47
CA PRO A 137 16.70 11.46 -4.36
C PRO A 137 15.51 11.92 -3.49
N LEU A 138 14.41 12.31 -4.13
CA LEU A 138 13.20 12.72 -3.42
C LEU A 138 12.56 11.54 -2.69
N ILE A 139 12.48 10.36 -3.32
CA ILE A 139 11.97 9.14 -2.67
C ILE A 139 12.75 8.82 -1.39
N GLU A 140 14.09 8.91 -1.44
CA GLU A 140 14.95 8.66 -0.28
C GLU A 140 14.76 9.69 0.83
N GLN A 141 14.65 10.98 0.47
CA GLN A 141 14.36 12.06 1.41
C GLN A 141 13.01 11.86 2.11
N LEU A 142 11.96 11.50 1.37
CA LEU A 142 10.63 11.25 1.94
C LEU A 142 10.65 10.04 2.88
N VAL A 143 11.27 8.93 2.46
CA VAL A 143 11.40 7.73 3.32
C VAL A 143 12.23 8.03 4.58
N ALA A 144 13.20 8.93 4.52
CA ALA A 144 13.92 9.40 5.70
C ALA A 144 13.02 10.25 6.61
N ALA A 145 12.24 11.18 6.03
CA ALA A 145 11.32 12.06 6.74
C ALA A 145 10.17 11.31 7.43
N SER A 146 9.81 10.11 6.94
CA SER A 146 8.79 9.26 7.56
C SER A 146 9.13 8.86 9.00
N ARG A 147 10.38 9.03 9.43
CA ARG A 147 10.88 8.68 10.75
C ARG A 147 11.08 9.95 11.58
N ARG A 148 10.20 10.19 12.54
CA ARG A 148 10.45 11.20 13.59
C ARG A 148 10.76 10.52 14.92
N ASP A 149 11.78 11.05 15.59
CA ASP A 149 12.07 10.68 16.97
C ASP A 149 10.94 11.16 17.87
N HIS A 150 10.42 10.23 18.67
CA HIS A 150 9.40 10.58 19.63
C HIS A 150 10.06 11.26 20.84
N PRO A 151 9.64 12.48 21.24
CA PRO A 151 10.32 13.26 22.28
C PRO A 151 10.30 12.59 23.66
N SER A 152 9.51 11.53 23.84
CA SER A 152 9.40 10.74 25.07
C SER A 152 10.34 9.53 25.15
N GLY A 153 11.30 9.37 24.21
CA GLY A 153 12.23 8.22 24.20
C GLY A 153 11.56 6.87 23.92
N ARG A 154 10.29 6.88 23.47
CA ARG A 154 9.61 5.70 22.92
C ARG A 154 9.93 5.57 21.44
N SER A 155 9.80 4.33 20.93
CA SER A 155 10.01 3.93 19.53
C SER A 155 9.65 5.03 18.53
N SER A 156 10.51 5.22 17.51
CA SER A 156 10.23 6.10 16.37
C SER A 156 8.86 5.75 15.77
N THR A 157 7.96 6.74 15.69
CA THR A 157 6.70 6.59 14.98
C THR A 157 6.98 6.78 13.49
N THR A 158 6.60 5.80 12.68
CA THR A 158 6.76 5.88 11.22
C THR A 158 5.41 6.24 10.59
N SER A 159 5.37 7.29 9.78
CA SER A 159 4.10 7.78 9.21
C SER A 159 4.28 8.47 7.86
N GLU A 160 3.34 8.21 6.96
CA GLU A 160 3.21 8.90 5.68
C GLU A 160 2.83 10.38 5.87
N LEU A 161 2.18 10.73 6.99
CA LEU A 161 1.88 12.13 7.32
C LEU A 161 3.15 12.97 7.49
N TYR A 162 4.25 12.39 8.00
CA TYR A 162 5.52 13.10 8.10
C TYR A 162 6.18 13.30 6.73
N MET A 163 5.97 12.37 5.80
CA MET A 163 6.41 12.55 4.40
C MET A 163 5.59 13.64 3.71
N ALA A 164 4.28 13.67 3.93
CA ALA A 164 3.41 14.72 3.43
C ALA A 164 3.83 16.11 3.96
N GLN A 165 4.18 16.22 5.24
CA GLN A 165 4.73 17.46 5.80
C GLN A 165 6.04 17.86 5.13
N ALA A 166 6.96 16.92 4.91
CA ALA A 166 8.21 17.21 4.23
C ALA A 166 8.04 17.69 2.79
N LEU A 167 6.96 17.28 2.10
CA LEU A 167 6.64 17.79 0.75
C LEU A 167 6.15 19.25 0.75
N LEU A 168 5.63 19.74 1.86
CA LEU A 168 5.13 21.11 2.00
C LEU A 168 6.23 22.09 2.49
N GLU A 169 7.33 21.57 3.03
CA GLU A 169 8.46 22.37 3.55
C GLU A 169 9.49 22.77 2.47
N GLU A 170 9.32 22.34 1.21
CA GLU A 170 10.17 22.68 0.05
C GLU A 170 9.58 23.78 -0.84
#